data_AF-A0A9D6DGF3-F1
#
_entry.id   AF-A0A9D6DGF3-F1
#
_cell.length_a   1.000
_cell.length_b   1.000
_cell.length_c   1.000
_cell.angle_alpha   90.00
_cell.angle_beta   90.00
_cell.angle_gamma   90.00
#
_symmetry.space_group_name_H-M   'P 1'
#
loop_
_entity.id
_entity.type
_entity.pdbx_description
1 polymer ?
#
loop_
_entity_poly.entity_id
_entity_poly.type
_entity_poly.pdbx_seq_one_letter_code
_entity_poly.pdbx_strand_id
1 'polypeptide(L)'
;MQDAGSTPGWEPLVIVSGPVARALDFNHGQGVMRVGRQANTSVGRFLRLYLRNVAGLRIPPGAGDKGSIAGSFNVALAEDEDAAAAMGWPTFAMDQGFGREDSVVTVQSVVAASPPIYTAGTRALDHVQVLAEVFGSANAYWSFTGMKYARWQPLLVLGPSIARVIAAGGWSKDDVRAYLCEHVTIPARQAERYAWHLGSTAFTLEGHVRDGVLPSGYAASADPERAVPVFVRPEWIGIAVAGDAGRNQSKGYVNNHIQGGRVSRKLAALER
;
A
#
# COMPACT_ATOMS: atom_id res chain seq x y z
N MET A 1 13.93 -1.44 9.33
CA MET A 1 14.48 -2.37 10.34
C MET A 1 14.33 -1.84 11.75
N GLN A 2 14.59 -0.54 12.01
CA GLN A 2 14.42 0.07 13.33
C GLN A 2 13.00 -0.10 13.92
N ASP A 3 11.98 -0.27 13.09
CA ASP A 3 10.59 -0.46 13.52
C ASP A 3 10.05 -1.91 13.43
N ALA A 4 10.95 -2.89 13.27
CA ALA A 4 10.56 -4.29 13.21
C ALA A 4 10.33 -4.85 14.63
N GLY A 5 9.37 -5.78 14.78
CA GLY A 5 9.01 -6.36 16.08
C GLY A 5 7.69 -5.85 16.66
N SER A 6 6.64 -5.75 15.84
CA SER A 6 5.29 -5.37 16.26
C SER A 6 4.37 -6.57 16.45
N THR A 7 3.41 -6.49 17.38
CA THR A 7 2.36 -7.52 17.60
C THR A 7 1.61 -7.96 16.34
N PRO A 8 1.24 -7.07 15.40
CA PRO A 8 0.55 -7.47 14.18
C PRO A 8 1.39 -8.32 13.22
N GLY A 9 2.71 -8.40 13.41
CA GLY A 9 3.60 -9.20 12.55
C GLY A 9 3.61 -8.75 11.08
N TRP A 10 3.89 -7.47 10.83
CA TRP A 10 3.98 -6.95 9.46
C TRP A 10 5.15 -7.58 8.69
N GLU A 11 5.01 -7.64 7.36
CA GLU A 11 6.02 -8.19 6.45
C GLU A 11 6.42 -7.13 5.42
N PRO A 12 7.71 -7.04 5.04
CA PRO A 12 8.11 -6.08 4.04
C PRO A 12 7.56 -6.49 2.67
N LEU A 13 7.19 -5.49 1.88
CA LEU A 13 6.90 -5.61 0.46
C LEU A 13 7.96 -4.81 -0.30
N VAL A 14 8.59 -5.47 -1.27
CA VAL A 14 9.57 -4.85 -2.17
C VAL A 14 8.90 -4.58 -3.51
N ILE A 15 9.07 -3.38 -4.04
CA ILE A 15 8.60 -2.96 -5.36
C ILE A 15 9.84 -2.55 -6.16
N VAL A 16 10.01 -3.16 -7.33
CA VAL A 16 11.14 -2.92 -8.23
C VAL A 16 10.62 -2.23 -9.48
N SER A 17 11.25 -1.12 -9.83
CA SER A 17 10.90 -0.30 -10.99
C SER A 17 12.15 0.04 -11.81
N GLY A 18 11.94 0.40 -13.05
CA GLY A 18 12.94 0.85 -14.01
C GLY A 18 13.64 -0.29 -14.76
N PRO A 19 14.70 0.04 -15.51
CA PRO A 19 15.42 -0.90 -16.38
C PRO A 19 15.90 -2.18 -15.69
N VAL A 20 16.23 -2.12 -14.39
CA VAL A 20 16.65 -3.31 -13.60
C VAL A 20 15.58 -4.39 -13.55
N ALA A 21 14.29 -4.03 -13.54
CA ALA A 21 13.21 -5.01 -13.50
C ALA A 21 13.22 -5.89 -14.75
N ARG A 22 13.41 -5.27 -15.93
CA ARG A 22 13.55 -5.97 -17.21
C ARG A 22 14.88 -6.72 -17.30
N ALA A 23 15.99 -6.09 -16.92
CA ALA A 23 17.32 -6.69 -17.00
C ALA A 23 17.47 -7.97 -16.15
N LEU A 24 16.78 -8.04 -15.01
CA LEU A 24 16.79 -9.19 -14.11
C LEU A 24 15.57 -10.10 -14.27
N ASP A 25 14.75 -9.90 -15.30
CA ASP A 25 13.58 -10.73 -15.60
C ASP A 25 12.57 -10.83 -14.43
N PHE A 26 12.26 -9.70 -13.80
CA PHE A 26 11.17 -9.64 -12.84
C PHE A 26 9.82 -9.79 -13.55
N ASN A 27 8.98 -10.67 -13.01
CA ASN A 27 7.59 -10.79 -13.43
C ASN A 27 6.76 -9.63 -12.89
N HIS A 28 6.06 -8.94 -13.79
CA HIS A 28 5.03 -7.95 -13.50
C HIS A 28 3.62 -8.42 -13.93
N GLY A 29 3.52 -9.57 -14.62
CA GLY A 29 2.31 -10.05 -15.28
C GLY A 29 1.51 -11.09 -14.48
N GLN A 30 1.01 -12.13 -15.15
CA GLN A 30 0.22 -13.19 -14.52
C GLN A 30 0.97 -13.82 -13.32
N GLY A 31 0.26 -13.98 -12.21
CA GLY A 31 0.85 -14.53 -10.99
C GLY A 31 1.89 -13.61 -10.34
N VAL A 32 1.92 -12.31 -10.67
CA VAL A 32 2.71 -11.33 -9.92
C VAL A 32 2.39 -11.48 -8.42
N MET A 33 3.42 -11.41 -7.59
CA MET A 33 3.36 -11.70 -6.17
C MET A 33 3.10 -13.18 -5.77
N ARG A 34 3.27 -14.14 -6.68
CA ARG A 34 3.40 -15.57 -6.38
C ARG A 34 4.87 -16.01 -6.33
N VAL A 35 5.14 -17.04 -5.53
CA VAL A 35 6.40 -17.80 -5.61
C VAL A 35 6.47 -18.51 -6.96
N GLY A 36 7.62 -18.46 -7.61
CA GLY A 36 7.87 -19.20 -8.85
C GLY A 36 8.84 -18.49 -9.80
N ARG A 37 8.65 -17.18 -10.03
CA ARG A 37 9.64 -16.42 -10.82
C ARG A 37 10.86 -16.14 -9.97
N GLN A 38 12.03 -16.50 -10.48
CA GLN A 38 13.28 -16.49 -9.72
C GLN A 38 13.59 -15.11 -9.13
N ALA A 39 13.59 -14.04 -9.93
CA ALA A 39 13.94 -12.70 -9.47
C ALA A 39 13.00 -12.20 -8.34
N ASN A 40 11.68 -12.25 -8.56
CA ASN A 40 10.69 -11.86 -7.56
C ASN A 40 10.83 -12.65 -6.26
N THR A 41 10.94 -13.98 -6.38
CA THR A 41 11.00 -14.90 -5.24
C THR A 41 12.29 -14.70 -4.45
N SER A 42 13.42 -14.61 -5.14
CA SER A 42 14.75 -14.47 -4.53
C SER A 42 14.86 -13.18 -3.73
N VAL A 43 14.40 -12.04 -4.26
CA VAL A 43 14.47 -10.75 -3.54
C VAL A 43 13.58 -10.74 -2.29
N GLY A 44 12.32 -11.19 -2.42
CA GLY A 44 11.43 -11.26 -1.27
C GLY A 44 11.95 -12.20 -0.18
N ARG A 45 12.43 -13.38 -0.58
CA ARG A 45 13.01 -14.38 0.33
C ARG A 45 14.30 -13.89 0.97
N PHE A 46 15.18 -13.23 0.19
CA PHE A 46 16.40 -12.62 0.69
C PHE A 46 16.07 -11.66 1.81
N LEU A 47 15.11 -10.74 1.62
CA LEU A 47 14.79 -9.76 2.64
C LEU A 47 14.26 -10.42 3.93
N ARG A 48 13.39 -11.44 3.83
CA ARG A 48 12.94 -12.18 5.02
C ARG A 48 14.09 -12.89 5.74
N LEU A 49 14.99 -13.53 4.99
CA LEU A 49 16.17 -14.19 5.57
C LEU A 49 17.13 -13.18 6.19
N TYR A 50 17.31 -12.01 5.57
CA TYR A 50 18.13 -10.93 6.10
C TYR A 50 17.57 -10.41 7.43
N LEU A 51 16.26 -10.13 7.48
CA LEU A 51 15.59 -9.72 8.72
C LEU A 51 15.77 -10.75 9.83
N ARG A 52 15.59 -12.04 9.53
CA ARG A 52 15.73 -13.12 10.53
C ARG A 52 17.17 -13.32 11.00
N ASN A 53 18.12 -13.38 10.08
CA ASN A 53 19.48 -13.84 10.38
C ASN A 53 20.41 -12.70 10.77
N VAL A 54 20.30 -11.54 10.11
CA VAL A 54 21.15 -10.37 10.33
C VAL A 54 20.48 -9.36 11.26
N ALA A 55 19.22 -9.02 11.01
CA ALA A 55 18.52 -8.01 11.81
C ALA A 55 17.95 -8.54 13.15
N GLY A 56 18.13 -9.83 13.43
CA GLY A 56 17.71 -10.44 14.70
C GLY A 56 16.20 -10.62 14.86
N LEU A 57 15.42 -10.57 13.78
CA LEU A 57 13.96 -10.80 13.81
C LEU A 57 13.64 -12.29 13.99
N ARG A 58 13.95 -12.82 15.17
CA ARG A 58 13.84 -14.24 15.50
C ARG A 58 12.62 -14.50 16.40
N ILE A 59 11.97 -15.63 16.12
CA ILE A 59 10.90 -16.20 16.96
C ILE A 59 11.58 -16.84 18.20
N PRO A 60 10.98 -16.74 19.41
CA PRO A 60 11.58 -17.23 20.64
C PRO A 60 12.12 -18.68 20.58
N PRO A 61 13.20 -18.97 21.35
CA PRO A 61 13.87 -18.10 22.33
C PRO A 61 14.87 -17.11 21.69
N GLY A 62 14.81 -15.81 22.05
CA GLY A 62 15.69 -14.74 21.49
C GLY A 62 14.98 -13.55 20.85
N ALA A 63 13.90 -13.08 21.48
CA ALA A 63 12.93 -12.08 21.04
C ALA A 63 13.43 -10.95 20.12
N GLY A 64 12.85 -10.89 18.92
CA GLY A 64 12.90 -9.72 18.02
C GLY A 64 11.67 -9.69 17.10
N ASP A 65 11.23 -10.85 16.61
CA ASP A 65 9.92 -10.97 15.98
C ASP A 65 8.83 -11.06 17.07
N LYS A 66 7.82 -10.20 16.99
CA LYS A 66 6.71 -10.10 17.95
C LYS A 66 5.35 -10.39 17.31
N GLY A 67 5.32 -10.85 16.05
CA GLY A 67 4.08 -11.21 15.40
C GLY A 67 3.35 -12.31 16.17
N SER A 68 2.16 -12.00 16.71
CA SER A 68 1.36 -12.97 17.46
C SER A 68 0.72 -14.00 16.54
N ILE A 69 0.20 -13.55 15.39
CA ILE A 69 -0.28 -14.38 14.28
C ILE A 69 0.23 -13.72 13.01
N ALA A 70 1.38 -14.16 12.53
CA ALA A 70 2.10 -13.49 11.44
C ALA A 70 1.83 -14.16 10.08
N GLY A 71 2.03 -13.37 9.02
CA GLY A 71 2.05 -13.88 7.64
C GLY A 71 3.34 -14.61 7.28
N SER A 72 3.48 -14.95 6.01
CA SER A 72 4.74 -15.36 5.41
C SER A 72 5.42 -14.16 4.73
N PHE A 73 6.52 -14.38 4.02
CA PHE A 73 7.18 -13.32 3.25
C PHE A 73 6.38 -12.95 1.98
N ASN A 74 6.49 -11.68 1.58
CA ASN A 74 6.05 -11.25 0.25
C ASN A 74 7.18 -11.47 -0.76
N VAL A 75 6.88 -12.02 -1.94
CA VAL A 75 7.81 -11.92 -3.07
C VAL A 75 7.82 -10.46 -3.57
N ALA A 76 8.89 -10.06 -4.26
CA ALA A 76 8.98 -8.71 -4.81
C ALA A 76 7.95 -8.48 -5.93
N LEU A 77 7.36 -7.30 -5.96
CA LEU A 77 6.50 -6.78 -7.01
C LEU A 77 7.37 -6.05 -8.04
N ALA A 78 7.15 -6.32 -9.32
CA ALA A 78 7.59 -5.40 -10.37
C ALA A 78 6.36 -4.77 -11.01
N GLU A 79 6.47 -3.49 -11.32
CA GLU A 79 5.42 -2.76 -12.03
C GLU A 79 5.47 -3.05 -13.53
N ASP A 80 4.30 -3.11 -14.15
CA ASP A 80 4.13 -3.12 -15.60
C ASP A 80 4.25 -1.69 -16.14
N GLU A 81 5.49 -1.24 -16.30
CA GLU A 81 5.81 0.13 -16.75
C GLU A 81 5.35 0.40 -18.17
N ASP A 82 5.28 -0.62 -19.03
CA ASP A 82 4.82 -0.48 -20.40
C ASP A 82 3.30 -0.27 -20.44
N ALA A 83 2.54 -1.02 -19.61
CA ALA A 83 1.11 -0.76 -19.45
C ALA A 83 0.85 0.64 -18.88
N ALA A 84 1.60 1.05 -17.84
CA ALA A 84 1.48 2.40 -17.27
C ALA A 84 1.75 3.49 -18.33
N ALA A 85 2.84 3.35 -19.10
CA ALA A 85 3.20 4.28 -20.16
C ALA A 85 2.15 4.34 -21.28
N ALA A 86 1.58 3.19 -21.68
CA ALA A 86 0.53 3.14 -22.70
C ALA A 86 -0.76 3.87 -22.28
N MET A 87 -1.00 4.01 -20.98
CA MET A 87 -2.13 4.77 -20.41
C MET A 87 -1.80 6.24 -20.14
N GLY A 88 -0.57 6.68 -20.41
CA GLY A 88 -0.10 8.02 -20.03
C GLY A 88 0.00 8.22 -18.51
N TRP A 89 0.02 7.14 -17.73
CA TRP A 89 0.16 7.20 -16.28
C TRP A 89 1.63 7.18 -15.87
N PRO A 90 2.03 7.94 -14.82
CA PRO A 90 3.36 7.81 -14.25
C PRO A 90 3.54 6.41 -13.66
N THR A 91 4.78 5.90 -13.66
CA THR A 91 5.11 4.68 -12.90
C THR A 91 5.05 4.98 -11.40
N PHE A 92 4.97 3.94 -10.58
CA PHE A 92 5.06 4.04 -9.14
C PHE A 92 6.37 4.70 -8.69
N ALA A 93 7.50 4.46 -9.37
CA ALA A 93 8.76 5.16 -9.09
C ALA A 93 8.70 6.65 -9.43
N MET A 94 8.04 7.03 -10.53
CA MET A 94 7.80 8.44 -10.86
C MET A 94 6.90 9.12 -9.83
N ASP A 95 5.88 8.43 -9.31
CA ASP A 95 5.06 8.91 -8.18
C ASP A 95 5.91 9.15 -6.91
N GLN A 96 7.11 8.55 -6.80
CA GLN A 96 8.06 8.79 -5.71
C GLN A 96 9.17 9.81 -6.06
N GLY A 97 9.07 10.48 -7.22
CA GLY A 97 10.01 11.53 -7.64
C GLY A 97 11.23 11.06 -8.43
N PHE A 98 11.24 9.81 -8.94
CA PHE A 98 12.33 9.29 -9.78
C PHE A 98 12.03 9.40 -11.28
N GLY A 99 13.06 9.36 -12.11
CA GLY A 99 12.94 9.35 -13.57
C GLY A 99 12.62 7.96 -14.14
N ARG A 100 12.12 7.91 -15.38
CA ARG A 100 11.80 6.65 -16.09
C ARG A 100 12.99 5.71 -16.28
N GLU A 101 14.18 6.28 -16.44
CA GLU A 101 15.42 5.52 -16.63
C GLU A 101 16.10 5.15 -15.29
N ASP A 102 15.54 5.59 -14.16
CA ASP A 102 16.06 5.23 -12.85
C ASP A 102 15.63 3.81 -12.48
N SER A 103 16.60 2.96 -12.19
CA SER A 103 16.33 1.69 -11.51
C SER A 103 16.09 1.97 -10.04
N VAL A 104 14.91 1.64 -9.52
CA VAL A 104 14.48 2.01 -8.17
C VAL A 104 13.99 0.77 -7.43
N VAL A 105 14.40 0.66 -6.17
CA VAL A 105 13.79 -0.27 -5.21
C VAL A 105 13.04 0.53 -4.16
N THR A 106 11.79 0.19 -3.98
CA THR A 106 10.94 0.69 -2.90
C THR A 106 10.63 -0.43 -1.92
N VAL A 107 10.73 -0.15 -0.63
CA VAL A 107 10.38 -1.11 0.44
C VAL A 107 9.41 -0.43 1.40
N GLN A 108 8.34 -1.13 1.77
CA GLN A 108 7.41 -0.69 2.81
C GLN A 108 6.90 -1.89 3.62
N SER A 109 6.46 -1.66 4.85
CA SER A 109 5.76 -2.67 5.65
C SER A 109 4.34 -2.89 5.13
N VAL A 110 3.87 -4.12 5.28
CA VAL A 110 2.48 -4.54 5.03
C VAL A 110 1.99 -5.29 6.25
N VAL A 111 0.92 -4.81 6.88
CA VAL A 111 0.28 -5.46 8.02
C VAL A 111 -0.93 -6.28 7.64
N ALA A 112 -1.61 -5.90 6.55
CA ALA A 112 -2.77 -6.61 6.04
C ALA A 112 -2.86 -6.44 4.52
N ALA A 113 -3.66 -7.28 3.88
CA ALA A 113 -4.01 -7.16 2.48
C ALA A 113 -5.52 -7.30 2.31
N SER A 114 -6.09 -6.66 1.30
CA SER A 114 -7.47 -6.87 0.92
C SER A 114 -7.68 -8.31 0.39
N PRO A 115 -8.93 -8.80 0.32
CA PRO A 115 -9.24 -9.88 -0.60
C PRO A 115 -8.91 -9.45 -2.05
N PRO A 116 -8.81 -10.39 -3.00
CA PRO A 116 -8.76 -10.04 -4.41
C PRO A 116 -9.93 -9.13 -4.79
N ILE A 117 -9.64 -8.04 -5.48
CA ILE A 117 -10.65 -7.05 -5.87
C ILE A 117 -11.00 -7.30 -7.33
N TYR A 118 -12.21 -7.79 -7.57
CA TYR A 118 -12.75 -7.96 -8.92
C TYR A 118 -13.72 -6.83 -9.23
N THR A 119 -13.50 -6.18 -10.36
CA THR A 119 -14.34 -5.06 -10.82
C THR A 119 -14.88 -5.35 -12.21
N ALA A 120 -16.05 -4.83 -12.54
CA ALA A 120 -16.68 -4.99 -13.85
C ALA A 120 -17.36 -3.68 -14.25
N GLY A 121 -17.62 -3.51 -15.54
CA GLY A 121 -18.20 -2.29 -16.09
C GLY A 121 -17.42 -1.78 -17.29
N THR A 122 -17.86 -0.65 -17.83
CA THR A 122 -17.22 0.00 -18.99
C THR A 122 -16.81 1.44 -18.70
N ARG A 123 -17.23 2.00 -17.56
CA ARG A 123 -16.87 3.36 -17.14
C ARG A 123 -15.86 3.29 -16.01
N ALA A 124 -14.94 4.26 -15.96
CA ALA A 124 -13.97 4.39 -14.86
C ALA A 124 -14.64 4.30 -13.49
N LEU A 125 -15.77 4.98 -13.30
CA LEU A 125 -16.51 5.01 -12.04
C LEU A 125 -16.98 3.62 -11.58
N ASP A 126 -17.41 2.74 -12.49
CA ASP A 126 -17.86 1.38 -12.16
C ASP A 126 -16.74 0.58 -11.48
N HIS A 127 -15.49 0.83 -11.90
CA HIS A 127 -14.30 0.22 -11.32
C HIS A 127 -13.87 0.89 -10.01
N VAL A 128 -13.79 2.22 -10.00
CA VAL A 128 -13.27 2.98 -8.85
C VAL A 128 -14.19 2.85 -7.63
N GLN A 129 -15.51 2.73 -7.83
CA GLN A 129 -16.46 2.46 -6.74
C GLN A 129 -16.16 1.15 -6.00
N VAL A 130 -15.95 0.06 -6.74
CA VAL A 130 -15.64 -1.25 -6.14
C VAL A 130 -14.24 -1.25 -5.52
N LEU A 131 -13.28 -0.55 -6.13
CA LEU A 131 -11.97 -0.32 -5.51
C LEU A 131 -12.13 0.40 -4.17
N ALA A 132 -12.91 1.47 -4.11
CA ALA A 132 -13.18 2.22 -2.87
C ALA A 132 -13.83 1.35 -1.80
N GLU A 133 -14.81 0.53 -2.16
CA GLU A 133 -15.47 -0.39 -1.24
C GLU A 133 -14.50 -1.41 -0.65
N VAL A 134 -13.81 -2.18 -1.50
CA VAL A 134 -13.01 -3.33 -1.05
C VAL A 134 -11.67 -2.90 -0.47
N PHE A 135 -10.98 -1.97 -1.13
CA PHE A 135 -9.71 -1.42 -0.62
C PHE A 135 -9.96 -0.56 0.62
N GLY A 136 -11.00 0.26 0.61
CA GLY A 136 -11.37 1.08 1.74
C GLY A 136 -11.73 0.27 2.98
N SER A 137 -12.55 -0.77 2.82
CA SER A 137 -12.90 -1.69 3.92
C SER A 137 -11.68 -2.39 4.51
N ALA A 138 -10.72 -2.83 3.68
CA ALA A 138 -9.49 -3.44 4.16
C ALA A 138 -8.61 -2.47 4.97
N ASN A 139 -8.69 -1.17 4.66
CA ASN A 139 -7.91 -0.11 5.30
C ASN A 139 -8.61 0.48 6.53
N ALA A 140 -9.94 0.46 6.60
CA ALA A 140 -10.75 1.10 7.63
C ALA A 140 -10.31 0.75 9.07
N TYR A 141 -10.07 -0.54 9.35
CA TYR A 141 -9.65 -1.00 10.69
C TYR A 141 -8.31 -0.40 11.14
N TRP A 142 -7.40 -0.14 10.19
CA TRP A 142 -6.07 0.41 10.45
C TRP A 142 -6.00 1.93 10.29
N SER A 143 -7.08 2.57 9.85
CA SER A 143 -7.13 3.99 9.48
C SER A 143 -6.72 4.94 10.60
N PHE A 144 -7.08 4.63 11.86
CA PHE A 144 -6.70 5.44 13.01
C PHE A 144 -5.17 5.58 13.16
N THR A 145 -4.36 4.64 12.64
CA THR A 145 -2.90 4.76 12.69
C THR A 145 -2.42 5.92 11.82
N GLY A 146 -2.99 6.07 10.62
CA GLY A 146 -2.73 7.22 9.76
C GLY A 146 -3.20 8.52 10.38
N MET A 147 -4.35 8.49 11.06
CA MET A 147 -4.91 9.64 11.78
C MET A 147 -4.06 10.06 12.99
N LYS A 148 -3.57 9.09 13.76
CA LYS A 148 -2.77 9.30 14.97
C LYS A 148 -1.39 9.86 14.68
N TYR A 149 -0.73 9.33 13.65
CA TYR A 149 0.67 9.65 13.37
C TYR A 149 0.87 10.61 12.20
N ALA A 150 -0.22 11.10 11.60
CA ALA A 150 -0.20 11.90 10.36
C ALA A 150 0.73 11.32 9.28
N ARG A 151 0.77 9.99 9.18
CA ARG A 151 1.58 9.27 8.21
C ARG A 151 1.02 7.90 7.94
N TRP A 152 0.75 7.61 6.68
CA TRP A 152 0.32 6.30 6.22
C TRP A 152 0.66 6.10 4.76
N GLN A 153 0.89 4.87 4.32
CA GLN A 153 1.35 4.61 2.95
C GLN A 153 0.69 3.34 2.36
N PRO A 154 -0.65 3.25 2.33
CA PRO A 154 -1.35 2.10 1.76
C PRO A 154 -1.03 1.99 0.26
N LEU A 155 -1.11 0.79 -0.30
CA LEU A 155 -0.78 0.52 -1.71
C LEU A 155 -1.91 -0.26 -2.39
N LEU A 156 -2.35 0.25 -3.53
CA LEU A 156 -3.25 -0.42 -4.44
C LEU A 156 -2.45 -0.92 -5.65
N VAL A 157 -2.42 -2.24 -5.85
CA VAL A 157 -1.89 -2.85 -7.08
C VAL A 157 -3.06 -3.05 -8.03
N LEU A 158 -3.11 -2.24 -9.09
CA LEU A 158 -4.16 -2.27 -10.10
C LEU A 158 -3.81 -3.23 -11.23
N GLY A 159 -4.76 -4.09 -11.56
CA GLY A 159 -4.66 -4.94 -12.75
C GLY A 159 -4.63 -4.09 -14.03
N PRO A 160 -3.80 -4.41 -15.04
CA PRO A 160 -3.68 -3.59 -16.25
C PRO A 160 -5.00 -3.42 -17.01
N SER A 161 -5.86 -4.45 -17.03
CA SER A 161 -7.17 -4.36 -17.69
C SER A 161 -8.08 -3.31 -17.07
N ILE A 162 -8.07 -3.18 -15.74
CA ILE A 162 -8.88 -2.23 -14.98
C ILE A 162 -8.30 -0.83 -15.15
N ALA A 163 -6.98 -0.69 -14.98
CA ALA A 163 -6.30 0.58 -15.16
C ALA A 163 -6.57 1.19 -16.55
N ARG A 164 -6.61 0.36 -17.60
CA ARG A 164 -6.94 0.81 -18.96
C ARG A 164 -8.34 1.39 -19.07
N VAL A 165 -9.35 0.77 -18.45
CA VAL A 165 -10.72 1.30 -18.47
C VAL A 165 -10.80 2.62 -17.71
N ILE A 166 -10.11 2.71 -16.57
CA ILE A 166 -10.04 3.94 -15.77
C ILE A 166 -9.38 5.07 -16.57
N ALA A 167 -8.20 4.82 -17.15
CA ALA A 167 -7.47 5.78 -17.96
C ALA A 167 -8.23 6.19 -19.23
N ALA A 168 -8.90 5.25 -19.92
CA ALA A 168 -9.74 5.54 -21.07
C ALA A 168 -10.96 6.40 -20.73
N GLY A 169 -11.43 6.34 -19.47
CA GLY A 169 -12.44 7.24 -18.93
C GLY A 169 -11.91 8.64 -18.57
N GLY A 170 -10.63 8.94 -18.85
CA GLY A 170 -10.00 10.23 -18.60
C GLY A 170 -9.43 10.41 -17.20
N TRP A 171 -9.42 9.36 -16.36
CA TRP A 171 -8.94 9.45 -14.98
C TRP A 171 -7.42 9.27 -14.92
N SER A 172 -6.76 10.16 -14.18
CA SER A 172 -5.39 10.00 -13.71
C SER A 172 -5.33 9.13 -12.44
N LYS A 173 -4.11 8.75 -12.03
CA LYS A 173 -3.90 8.15 -10.70
C LYS A 173 -4.34 9.09 -9.58
N ASP A 174 -4.17 10.40 -9.74
CA ASP A 174 -4.55 11.39 -8.72
C ASP A 174 -6.06 11.51 -8.58
N ASP A 175 -6.82 11.37 -9.67
CA ASP A 175 -8.29 11.29 -9.61
C ASP A 175 -8.76 10.06 -8.83
N VAL A 176 -8.10 8.92 -9.02
CA VAL A 176 -8.38 7.71 -8.23
C VAL A 176 -8.07 7.94 -6.75
N ARG A 177 -6.93 8.55 -6.41
CA ARG A 177 -6.55 8.87 -5.03
C ARG A 177 -7.56 9.83 -4.39
N ALA A 178 -7.94 10.88 -5.10
CA ALA A 178 -8.91 11.87 -4.65
C ALA A 178 -10.26 11.21 -4.37
N TYR A 179 -10.75 10.39 -5.31
CA TYR A 179 -12.01 9.67 -5.13
C TYR A 179 -11.98 8.75 -3.90
N LEU A 180 -10.90 7.98 -3.71
CA LEU A 180 -10.75 7.12 -2.53
C LEU A 180 -10.76 7.94 -1.23
N CYS A 181 -10.07 9.09 -1.22
CA CYS A 181 -10.00 9.97 -0.06
C CYS A 181 -11.35 10.61 0.28
N GLU A 182 -12.14 10.96 -0.74
CA GLU A 182 -13.46 11.59 -0.58
C GLU A 182 -14.55 10.58 -0.20
N HIS A 183 -14.55 9.40 -0.82
CA HIS A 183 -15.69 8.48 -0.75
C HIS A 183 -15.50 7.35 0.27
N VAL A 184 -14.27 7.03 0.68
CA VAL A 184 -14.05 6.01 1.71
C VAL A 184 -14.10 6.66 3.08
N THR A 185 -15.23 6.49 3.75
CA THR A 185 -15.48 7.04 5.08
C THR A 185 -15.92 5.98 6.09
N ILE A 186 -15.74 6.27 7.37
CA ILE A 186 -16.30 5.52 8.48
C ILE A 186 -16.93 6.48 9.50
N PRO A 187 -17.88 6.04 10.34
CA PRO A 187 -18.35 6.84 11.46
C PRO A 187 -17.20 7.23 12.39
N ALA A 188 -17.21 8.48 12.88
CA ALA A 188 -16.19 8.97 13.80
C ALA A 188 -15.99 8.06 15.03
N ARG A 189 -17.07 7.58 15.65
CA ARG A 189 -17.00 6.62 16.77
C ARG A 189 -16.28 5.33 16.41
N GLN A 190 -16.36 4.91 15.15
CA GLN A 190 -15.76 3.67 14.69
C GLN A 190 -14.24 3.82 14.57
N ALA A 191 -13.75 4.98 14.11
CA ALA A 191 -12.33 5.31 14.08
C ALA A 191 -11.72 5.28 15.49
N GLU A 192 -12.38 5.92 16.47
CA GLU A 192 -11.92 5.93 17.87
C GLU A 192 -12.00 4.55 18.52
N ARG A 193 -13.04 3.78 18.21
CA ARG A 193 -13.16 2.38 18.65
C ARG A 193 -12.05 1.48 18.09
N TYR A 194 -11.65 1.66 16.83
CA TYR A 194 -10.50 0.95 16.26
C TYR A 194 -9.20 1.30 16.97
N ALA A 195 -9.00 2.59 17.30
CA ALA A 195 -7.86 3.02 18.09
C ALA A 195 -7.83 2.34 19.46
N TRP A 196 -8.98 2.22 20.12
CA TRP A 196 -9.12 1.52 21.40
C TRP A 196 -8.78 0.02 21.29
N HIS A 197 -9.30 -0.69 20.28
CA HIS A 197 -8.99 -2.12 20.07
C HIS A 197 -7.47 -2.38 19.92
N LEU A 198 -6.74 -1.39 19.39
CA LEU A 198 -5.30 -1.46 19.15
C LEU A 198 -4.48 -0.72 20.23
N GLY A 199 -5.08 -0.51 21.41
CA GLY A 199 -4.40 -0.04 22.62
C GLY A 199 -4.15 1.47 22.67
N SER A 200 -4.66 2.25 21.72
CA SER A 200 -4.60 3.72 21.76
C SER A 200 -5.80 4.28 22.52
N THR A 201 -5.88 3.98 23.83
CA THR A 201 -7.04 4.27 24.69
C THR A 201 -7.34 5.75 24.92
N ALA A 202 -6.36 6.63 24.71
CA ALA A 202 -6.52 8.09 24.82
C ALA A 202 -6.74 8.79 23.47
N PHE A 203 -6.85 8.03 22.37
CA PHE A 203 -7.07 8.60 21.04
C PHE A 203 -8.47 9.18 20.92
N THR A 204 -8.56 10.45 20.56
CA THR A 204 -9.80 11.10 20.08
C THR A 204 -9.51 11.89 18.81
N LEU A 205 -10.48 11.94 17.90
CA LEU A 205 -10.37 12.74 16.68
C LEU A 205 -10.25 14.22 17.01
N GLU A 206 -11.06 14.71 17.95
CA GLU A 206 -11.02 16.11 18.40
C GLU A 206 -9.66 16.50 19.00
N GLY A 207 -9.05 15.61 19.79
CA GLY A 207 -7.72 15.84 20.35
C GLY A 207 -6.67 16.00 19.25
N HIS A 208 -6.68 15.11 18.25
CA HIS A 208 -5.72 15.17 17.14
C HIS A 208 -5.98 16.35 16.20
N VAL A 209 -7.22 16.85 16.09
CA VAL A 209 -7.51 18.11 15.40
C VAL A 209 -6.96 19.30 16.20
N ARG A 210 -7.18 19.34 17.52
CA ARG A 210 -6.69 20.40 18.41
C ARG A 210 -5.17 20.50 18.38
N ASP A 211 -4.49 19.36 18.32
CA ASP A 211 -3.03 19.26 18.26
C ASP A 211 -2.46 19.51 16.85
N GLY A 212 -3.32 19.77 15.86
CA GLY A 212 -2.92 20.08 14.47
C GLY A 212 -2.45 18.86 13.67
N VAL A 213 -2.67 17.64 14.17
CA VAL A 213 -2.31 16.39 13.48
C VAL A 213 -3.33 16.07 12.37
N LEU A 214 -4.61 16.30 12.65
CA LEU A 214 -5.72 16.07 11.71
C LEU A 214 -6.32 17.37 11.18
N PRO A 215 -6.84 17.38 9.94
CA PRO A 215 -7.66 18.49 9.43
C PRO A 215 -8.92 18.72 10.26
N SER A 216 -9.38 19.97 10.34
CA SER A 216 -10.56 20.36 11.14
C SER A 216 -11.84 19.59 10.79
N GLY A 217 -11.98 19.10 9.55
CA GLY A 217 -13.11 18.29 9.11
C GLY A 217 -13.34 17.02 9.94
N TYR A 218 -12.30 16.45 10.56
CA TYR A 218 -12.42 15.27 11.43
C TYR A 218 -13.14 15.57 12.76
N ALA A 219 -13.27 16.85 13.12
CA ALA A 219 -13.98 17.35 14.30
C ALA A 219 -15.06 18.38 13.90
N ALA A 220 -15.64 18.25 12.70
CA ALA A 220 -16.64 19.20 12.19
C ALA A 220 -17.91 19.28 13.06
N SER A 221 -18.24 18.22 13.80
CA SER A 221 -19.33 18.19 14.78
C SER A 221 -19.04 17.15 15.87
N ALA A 222 -19.77 17.24 16.98
CA ALA A 222 -19.73 16.25 18.06
C ALA A 222 -20.53 14.97 17.75
N ASP A 223 -21.17 14.86 16.58
CA ASP A 223 -21.96 13.69 16.20
C ASP A 223 -21.05 12.47 16.02
N PRO A 224 -21.24 11.38 16.80
CA PRO A 224 -20.43 10.17 16.66
C PRO A 224 -20.65 9.42 15.33
N GLU A 225 -21.76 9.64 14.63
CA GLU A 225 -22.06 9.03 13.33
C GLU A 225 -21.54 9.85 12.14
N ARG A 226 -20.98 11.04 12.38
CA ARG A 226 -20.43 11.85 11.28
C ARG A 226 -19.40 11.03 10.49
N ALA A 227 -19.47 11.12 9.17
CA ALA A 227 -18.54 10.46 8.29
C ALA A 227 -17.17 11.15 8.40
N VAL A 228 -16.12 10.36 8.67
CA VAL A 228 -14.73 10.81 8.58
C VAL A 228 -13.99 9.99 7.53
N PRO A 229 -13.14 10.62 6.70
CA PRO A 229 -12.36 9.89 5.70
C PRO A 229 -11.44 8.84 6.34
N VAL A 230 -11.34 7.67 5.71
CA VAL A 230 -10.39 6.62 6.09
C VAL A 230 -8.97 7.01 5.68
N PHE A 231 -8.82 7.58 4.49
CA PHE A 231 -7.55 8.11 4.00
C PHE A 231 -7.49 9.60 4.32
N VAL A 232 -6.46 10.02 5.05
CA VAL A 232 -6.31 11.43 5.46
C VAL A 232 -5.84 12.30 4.30
N ARG A 233 -4.96 11.76 3.45
CA ARG A 233 -4.35 12.48 2.33
C ARG A 233 -4.26 11.60 1.09
N PRO A 234 -4.63 12.09 -0.10
CA PRO A 234 -4.58 11.31 -1.33
C PRO A 234 -3.16 10.89 -1.72
N GLU A 235 -2.15 11.76 -1.52
CA GLU A 235 -0.75 11.52 -1.91
C GLU A 235 -0.08 10.35 -1.17
N TRP A 236 -0.67 9.91 -0.07
CA TRP A 236 -0.20 8.75 0.70
C TRP A 236 -0.52 7.42 0.01
N ILE A 237 -1.57 7.39 -0.80
CA ILE A 237 -2.05 6.17 -1.47
C ILE A 237 -1.12 5.86 -2.65
N GLY A 238 -0.36 4.78 -2.51
CA GLY A 238 0.43 4.23 -3.61
C GLY A 238 -0.46 3.52 -4.63
N ILE A 239 -0.18 3.71 -5.92
CA ILE A 239 -0.83 2.98 -7.00
C ILE A 239 0.25 2.42 -7.91
N ALA A 240 0.31 1.10 -8.04
CA ALA A 240 1.21 0.41 -8.97
C ALA A 240 0.37 -0.43 -9.95
N VAL A 241 0.78 -0.49 -11.22
CA VAL A 241 0.10 -1.32 -12.23
C VAL A 241 0.83 -2.64 -12.36
N ALA A 242 0.17 -3.77 -12.11
CA ALA A 242 0.75 -5.10 -12.30
C ALA A 242 -0.33 -6.17 -12.32
N GLY A 243 -0.03 -7.32 -12.92
CA GLY A 243 -0.91 -8.48 -12.99
C GLY A 243 -1.19 -8.92 -14.41
N ASP A 244 -2.08 -9.91 -14.54
CA ASP A 244 -2.51 -10.40 -15.84
C ASP A 244 -3.35 -9.35 -16.58
N ALA A 245 -2.86 -8.90 -17.74
CA ALA A 245 -3.52 -7.91 -18.57
C ALA A 245 -4.87 -8.37 -19.16
N GLY A 246 -5.19 -9.68 -19.11
CA GLY A 246 -6.45 -10.27 -19.51
C GLY A 246 -7.44 -10.49 -18.36
N ARG A 247 -7.09 -10.13 -17.11
CA ARG A 247 -7.93 -10.38 -15.93
C ARG A 247 -8.29 -9.09 -15.22
N ASN A 248 -9.51 -9.02 -14.70
CA ASN A 248 -10.09 -7.89 -14.00
C ASN A 248 -9.85 -7.96 -12.49
N GLN A 249 -8.62 -8.24 -12.06
CA GLN A 249 -8.26 -8.39 -10.64
C GLN A 249 -7.27 -7.31 -10.21
N SER A 250 -7.51 -6.70 -9.06
CA SER A 250 -6.58 -5.83 -8.33
C SER A 250 -6.39 -6.34 -6.89
N LYS A 251 -5.46 -5.75 -6.14
CA LYS A 251 -5.24 -6.08 -4.73
C LYS A 251 -4.70 -4.90 -3.93
N GLY A 252 -5.24 -4.73 -2.72
CA GLY A 252 -4.82 -3.72 -1.77
C GLY A 252 -3.89 -4.25 -0.69
N TYR A 253 -3.00 -3.38 -0.22
CA TYR A 253 -2.05 -3.62 0.86
C TYR A 253 -2.11 -2.48 1.86
N VAL A 254 -2.22 -2.83 3.13
CA VAL A 254 -2.31 -1.91 4.26
C VAL A 254 -0.92 -1.77 4.87
N ASN A 255 -0.40 -0.56 4.90
CA ASN A 255 0.91 -0.26 5.48
C ASN A 255 0.83 -0.10 7.00
N ASN A 256 1.89 -0.49 7.70
CA ASN A 256 1.99 -0.30 9.15
C ASN A 256 2.53 1.09 9.51
N HIS A 257 1.89 2.15 8.98
CA HIS A 257 2.11 3.56 9.35
C HIS A 257 3.59 3.97 9.44
N ILE A 258 4.01 4.58 10.55
CA ILE A 258 5.41 4.99 10.78
C ILE A 258 6.34 3.79 10.85
N GLN A 259 5.84 2.63 11.26
CA GLN A 259 6.63 1.42 11.45
C GLN A 259 6.89 0.75 10.09
N GLY A 260 8.08 0.98 9.53
CA GLY A 260 8.40 0.51 8.19
C GLY A 260 7.67 1.29 7.10
N GLY A 261 7.61 2.62 7.23
CA GLY A 261 7.16 3.47 6.13
C GLY A 261 7.93 3.20 4.82
N ARG A 262 7.28 3.51 3.70
CA ARG A 262 7.80 3.44 2.34
C ARG A 262 9.09 4.23 2.21
N VAL A 263 10.13 3.54 1.74
CA VAL A 263 11.44 4.09 1.40
C VAL A 263 11.79 3.67 -0.02
N SER A 264 12.06 4.64 -0.87
CA SER A 264 12.50 4.44 -2.26
C SER A 264 13.94 4.89 -2.43
N ARG A 265 14.74 4.09 -3.15
CA ARG A 265 16.14 4.39 -3.46
C ARG A 265 16.46 4.01 -4.90
N LYS A 266 17.16 4.91 -5.58
CA LYS A 266 17.80 4.63 -6.87
C LYS A 266 18.94 3.63 -6.64
N LEU A 267 19.03 2.61 -7.49
CA LEU A 267 20.14 1.66 -7.51
C LEU A 267 21.33 2.30 -8.24
N ALA A 268 22.54 1.97 -7.78
CA ALA A 268 23.73 2.25 -8.57
C ALA A 268 23.62 1.54 -9.93
N ALA A 269 24.21 2.12 -10.97
CA ALA A 269 24.28 1.47 -12.26
C ALA A 269 24.92 0.09 -12.08
N LEU A 270 24.30 -0.95 -12.65
CA LEU A 270 24.90 -2.27 -12.69
C LEU A 270 26.16 -2.15 -13.58
N GLU A 271 27.34 -2.23 -12.96
CA GLU A 271 28.58 -2.46 -13.71
C GLU A 271 28.42 -3.81 -14.41
N ARG A 272 28.60 -3.81 -15.74
CA ARG A 272 28.44 -4.99 -16.58
C ARG A 272 29.60 -5.96 -16.42
#